data_AF-X0W9T5-F1
#
_entry.id   AF-X0W9T5-F1
#
_cell.length_a   1.000
_cell.length_b   1.000
_cell.length_c   1.000
_cell.angle_alpha   90.00
_cell.angle_beta   90.00
_cell.angle_gamma   90.00
#
_symmetry.space_group_name_H-M   'P 1'
#
loop_
_entity.id
_entity.type
_entity.pdbx_description
1 polymer ?
#
loop_
_entity_poly.entity_id
_entity_poly.type
_entity_poly.pdbx_seq_one_letter_code
_entity_poly.pdbx_strand_id
1 'polypeptide(L)'
;VTTMRLVYGTESHEFGQGTAPELVAAQLRLALPGRDIKTVRHGLFDIDGVVFDCAHHGSGPGSRAWLRGNIARYYTRSLMMDDLLAEKKPPRVVLRAHYHTHLRETVRIRPNGHEYVTDFVLTPSYCGMTHYALKVTRSSYMLGCGLVAFEIVDGALEGVHPFVRTVDLRTEEAL
;
A
#
# COMPACT_ATOMS: atom_id res chain seq x y z
N VAL A 1 2.14 6.28 19.45
CA VAL A 1 1.45 5.17 18.75
C VAL A 1 0.46 4.53 19.70
N THR A 2 -0.83 4.56 19.39
CA THR A 2 -1.90 3.89 20.15
C THR A 2 -2.18 2.50 19.58
N THR A 3 -2.21 2.39 18.26
CA THR A 3 -2.50 1.18 17.50
C THR A 3 -1.48 0.98 16.39
N MET A 4 -1.10 -0.27 16.11
CA MET A 4 -0.26 -0.64 14.97
C MET A 4 -0.75 -1.94 14.33
N ARG A 5 -0.73 -1.98 13.00
CA ARG A 5 -1.01 -3.16 12.19
C ARG A 5 0.16 -3.44 11.27
N LEU A 6 0.75 -4.62 11.39
CA LEU A 6 1.84 -5.09 10.54
C LEU A 6 1.24 -6.00 9.46
N VAL A 7 1.24 -5.52 8.22
CA VAL A 7 0.70 -6.29 7.09
C VAL A 7 1.76 -7.26 6.58
N TYR A 8 1.42 -8.55 6.52
CA TYR A 8 2.35 -9.59 6.08
C TYR A 8 2.84 -9.39 4.65
N GLY A 9 4.14 -9.62 4.44
CA GLY A 9 4.76 -9.65 3.12
C GLY A 9 4.64 -11.01 2.44
N THR A 10 5.55 -11.27 1.51
CA THR A 10 5.83 -12.64 1.04
C THR A 10 6.98 -13.23 1.82
N GLU A 11 7.05 -14.57 1.89
CA GLU A 11 8.17 -15.29 2.49
C GLU A 11 9.54 -14.88 1.93
N SER A 12 9.59 -14.41 0.67
CA SER A 12 10.82 -13.92 0.03
C SER A 12 11.41 -12.68 0.72
N HIS A 13 10.60 -11.94 1.47
CA HIS A 13 11.03 -10.81 2.30
C HIS A 13 11.29 -11.21 3.75
N GLU A 14 11.10 -12.49 4.08
CA GLU A 14 11.08 -13.00 5.46
C GLU A 14 11.92 -14.28 5.59
N PHE A 15 13.01 -14.36 4.81
CA PHE A 15 13.98 -15.46 4.83
C PHE A 15 13.35 -16.86 4.64
N GLY A 16 12.24 -16.96 3.91
CA GLY A 16 11.52 -18.22 3.68
C GLY A 16 10.66 -18.69 4.85
N GLN A 17 10.50 -17.88 5.90
CA GLN A 17 9.77 -18.27 7.11
C GLN A 17 8.40 -17.61 7.25
N GLY A 18 8.18 -16.43 6.64
CA GLY A 18 6.89 -15.74 6.74
C GLY A 18 6.55 -15.29 8.17
N THR A 19 7.55 -15.18 9.06
CA THR A 19 7.40 -14.86 10.49
C THR A 19 7.88 -13.46 10.86
N ALA A 20 8.46 -12.68 9.95
CA ALA A 20 9.12 -11.42 10.31
C ALA A 20 8.14 -10.39 10.94
N PRO A 21 6.91 -10.19 10.42
CA PRO A 21 5.89 -9.36 11.05
C PRO A 21 5.54 -9.83 12.47
N GLU A 22 5.51 -11.14 12.74
CA GLU A 22 5.20 -11.68 14.07
C GLU A 22 6.31 -11.41 15.06
N LEU A 23 7.56 -11.62 14.66
CA LEU A 23 8.72 -11.34 15.50
C LEU A 23 8.80 -9.84 15.83
N VAL A 24 8.60 -8.98 14.83
CA VAL A 24 8.54 -7.53 15.02
C VAL A 24 7.38 -7.15 15.94
N ALA A 25 6.17 -7.70 15.72
CA ALA A 25 5.02 -7.43 16.57
C ALA A 25 5.28 -7.84 18.03
N ALA A 26 5.88 -9.01 18.26
CA ALA A 26 6.21 -9.50 19.59
C ALA A 26 7.18 -8.57 20.31
N GLN A 27 8.26 -8.16 19.63
CA GLN A 27 9.23 -7.21 20.20
C GLN A 27 8.58 -5.85 20.51
N LEU A 28 7.74 -5.33 19.62
CA LEU A 28 7.07 -4.05 19.82
C LEU A 28 6.06 -4.08 20.97
N ARG A 29 5.34 -5.20 21.17
CA ARG A 29 4.43 -5.37 22.32
C ARG A 29 5.17 -5.34 23.64
N LEU A 30 6.38 -5.90 23.70
CA LEU A 30 7.23 -5.84 24.89
C LEU A 30 7.77 -4.42 25.12
N ALA A 31 8.21 -3.74 24.06
CA ALA A 31 8.78 -2.39 24.14
C ALA A 31 7.72 -1.31 24.42
N LEU A 32 6.47 -1.52 24.00
CA LEU A 32 5.37 -0.55 24.07
C LEU A 32 4.16 -1.17 24.79
N PRO A 33 4.23 -1.38 26.12
CA PRO A 33 3.14 -2.01 26.87
C PRO A 33 1.85 -1.17 26.77
N GLY A 34 0.71 -1.87 26.69
CA GLY A 34 -0.61 -1.26 26.61
C GLY A 34 -1.01 -0.69 25.23
N ARG A 35 -0.22 -0.92 24.18
CA ARG A 35 -0.57 -0.55 22.80
C ARG A 35 -1.20 -1.72 22.03
N ASP A 36 -2.16 -1.43 21.15
CA ASP A 36 -2.80 -2.46 20.32
C ASP A 36 -1.97 -2.74 19.07
N ILE A 37 -1.13 -3.77 19.13
CA ILE A 37 -0.22 -4.15 18.05
C ILE A 37 -0.60 -5.53 17.54
N LYS A 38 -0.89 -5.65 16.24
CA LYS A 38 -1.32 -6.90 15.59
C LYS A 38 -0.70 -7.06 14.21
N THR A 39 -0.62 -8.31 13.78
CA THR A 39 -0.26 -8.72 12.42
C THR A 39 -1.52 -9.08 11.65
N VAL A 40 -1.55 -8.80 10.35
CA VAL A 40 -2.72 -9.05 9.48
C VAL A 40 -2.26 -9.36 8.06
N ARG A 41 -2.97 -10.23 7.34
CA ARG A 41 -2.66 -10.49 5.91
C ARG A 41 -3.37 -9.51 4.99
N HIS A 42 -4.67 -9.37 5.22
CA HIS A 42 -5.56 -8.43 4.56
C HIS A 42 -6.44 -7.85 5.67
N GLY A 43 -6.41 -6.53 5.82
CA GLY A 43 -7.21 -5.83 6.80
C GLY A 43 -8.18 -4.86 6.14
N LEU A 44 -9.39 -4.81 6.68
CA LEU A 44 -10.35 -3.74 6.43
C LEU A 44 -10.45 -2.95 7.74
N PHE A 45 -9.93 -1.73 7.76
CA PHE A 45 -9.81 -0.92 8.96
C PHE A 45 -10.73 0.28 8.89
N ASP A 46 -11.53 0.48 9.91
CA ASP A 46 -12.22 1.73 10.15
C ASP A 46 -11.32 2.61 11.04
N ILE A 47 -10.92 3.77 10.53
CA ILE A 47 -10.11 4.76 11.23
C ILE A 47 -10.91 6.05 11.22
N ASP A 48 -11.52 6.38 12.36
CA ASP A 48 -12.37 7.55 12.57
C ASP A 48 -13.48 7.70 11.51
N GLY A 49 -14.09 6.60 11.03
CA GLY A 49 -15.15 6.60 10.01
C GLY A 49 -14.64 6.52 8.57
N VAL A 50 -13.32 6.52 8.37
CA VAL A 50 -12.67 6.32 7.07
C VAL A 50 -12.23 4.87 6.94
N VAL A 51 -12.81 4.16 5.98
CA VAL A 51 -12.50 2.74 5.75
C VAL A 51 -11.29 2.58 4.82
N PHE A 52 -10.30 1.84 5.28
CA PHE A 52 -9.08 1.46 4.57
C PHE A 52 -9.08 -0.05 4.27
N ASP A 53 -8.95 -0.42 2.99
CA ASP A 53 -8.62 -1.78 2.57
C ASP A 53 -7.09 -1.88 2.41
N CYS A 54 -6.45 -2.72 3.23
CA CYS A 54 -4.98 -2.83 3.30
C CYS A 54 -4.53 -4.27 3.07
N ALA A 55 -3.63 -4.46 2.11
CA ALA A 55 -2.97 -5.72 1.84
C ALA A 55 -1.57 -5.46 1.27
N HIS A 56 -0.64 -6.42 1.38
CA HIS A 56 0.70 -6.25 0.83
C HIS A 56 0.70 -6.27 -0.70
N HIS A 57 -0.01 -7.22 -1.30
CA HIS A 57 -0.11 -7.36 -2.75
C HIS A 57 -1.39 -6.74 -3.31
N GLY A 58 -1.28 -6.19 -4.51
CA GLY A 58 -2.39 -5.72 -5.30
C GLY A 58 -1.93 -5.46 -6.73
N SER A 59 -2.56 -4.48 -7.37
CA SER A 59 -2.13 -4.04 -8.70
C SER A 59 -0.72 -3.44 -8.68
N GLY A 60 0.05 -3.75 -9.71
CA GLY A 60 1.33 -3.11 -9.97
C GLY A 60 1.19 -1.69 -10.49
N PRO A 61 2.29 -0.91 -10.49
CA PRO A 61 2.27 0.49 -10.87
C PRO A 61 2.06 0.74 -12.37
N GLY A 62 2.13 -0.29 -13.21
CA GLY A 62 2.23 -0.20 -14.67
C GLY A 62 3.63 -0.60 -15.16
N SER A 63 3.77 -0.96 -16.44
CA SER A 63 5.02 -1.50 -17.01
C SER A 63 5.85 -0.48 -17.81
N ARG A 64 5.26 0.66 -18.15
CA ARG A 64 5.84 1.76 -18.93
C ARG A 64 5.31 3.08 -18.39
N ALA A 65 6.01 4.18 -18.66
CA ALA A 65 5.62 5.51 -18.20
C ALA A 65 4.16 5.86 -18.56
N TRP A 66 3.74 5.64 -19.82
CA TRP A 66 2.36 5.91 -20.26
C TRP A 66 1.30 4.98 -19.66
N LEU A 67 1.70 3.84 -19.07
CA LEU A 67 0.79 2.87 -18.42
C LEU A 67 0.78 3.06 -16.91
N ARG A 68 1.57 4.00 -16.38
CA ARG A 68 1.69 4.22 -14.95
C ARG A 68 0.32 4.60 -14.40
N GLY A 69 -0.14 3.90 -13.36
CA GLY A 69 -1.45 4.15 -12.75
C GLY A 69 -2.62 3.41 -13.40
N ASN A 70 -2.53 2.99 -14.66
CA ASN A 70 -3.68 2.40 -15.37
C ASN A 70 -4.22 1.14 -14.68
N ILE A 71 -3.33 0.20 -14.31
CA ILE A 71 -3.75 -1.04 -13.66
C ILE A 71 -4.30 -0.75 -12.25
N ALA A 72 -3.70 0.17 -11.51
CA ALA A 72 -4.16 0.61 -10.20
C ALA A 72 -5.58 1.20 -10.24
N ARG A 73 -5.86 2.02 -11.24
CA ARG A 73 -7.19 2.60 -11.48
C ARG A 73 -8.25 1.53 -11.74
N TYR A 74 -7.99 0.60 -12.65
CA TYR A 74 -8.97 -0.46 -12.98
C TYR A 74 -9.13 -1.47 -11.85
N TYR A 75 -8.05 -1.82 -11.16
CA TYR A 75 -8.09 -2.66 -9.96
C TYR A 75 -8.99 -2.05 -8.88
N THR A 76 -8.78 -0.77 -8.58
CA THR A 76 -9.58 -0.06 -7.56
C THR A 76 -11.03 0.08 -7.99
N ARG A 77 -11.28 0.38 -9.27
CA ARG A 77 -12.64 0.41 -9.82
C ARG A 77 -13.34 -0.94 -9.67
N SER A 78 -12.64 -2.05 -9.91
CA SER A 78 -13.20 -3.40 -9.72
C SER A 78 -13.61 -3.61 -8.27
N LEU A 79 -12.72 -3.32 -7.31
CA LEU A 79 -13.03 -3.45 -5.88
C LEU A 79 -14.27 -2.62 -5.48
N MET A 80 -14.33 -1.36 -5.94
CA MET A 80 -15.49 -0.52 -5.67
C MET A 80 -16.77 -1.09 -6.28
N MET A 81 -16.72 -1.65 -7.48
CA MET A 81 -17.88 -2.29 -8.11
C MET A 81 -18.32 -3.54 -7.35
N ASP A 82 -17.37 -4.37 -6.89
CA ASP A 82 -17.66 -5.57 -6.12
C ASP A 82 -18.39 -5.24 -4.81
N ASP A 83 -17.93 -4.22 -4.08
CA ASP A 83 -18.60 -3.76 -2.86
C ASP A 83 -20.00 -3.21 -3.15
N LEU A 84 -20.15 -2.38 -4.18
CA LEU A 84 -21.46 -1.81 -4.55
C LEU A 84 -22.45 -2.88 -5.00
N LEU A 85 -22.01 -3.87 -5.78
CA LEU A 85 -22.84 -5.02 -6.19
C LEU A 85 -23.26 -5.86 -4.99
N ALA A 86 -22.44 -5.91 -3.94
CA ALA A 86 -22.75 -6.53 -2.66
C ALA A 86 -23.52 -5.59 -1.70
N GLU A 87 -24.05 -4.46 -2.18
CA GLU A 87 -24.77 -3.44 -1.40
C GLU A 87 -23.95 -2.86 -0.23
N LYS A 88 -22.63 -2.81 -0.39
CA LYS A 88 -21.68 -2.22 0.57
C LYS A 88 -21.13 -0.90 0.05
N LYS A 89 -20.70 -0.06 0.99
CA LYS A 89 -19.92 1.15 0.68
C LYS A 89 -18.46 0.74 0.39
N PRO A 90 -17.89 1.13 -0.76
CA PRO A 90 -16.47 0.90 -1.04
C PRO A 90 -15.54 1.55 -0.01
N PRO A 91 -14.33 1.02 0.20
CA PRO A 91 -13.33 1.66 1.05
C PRO A 91 -12.95 3.03 0.50
N ARG A 92 -12.72 4.00 1.40
CA ARG A 92 -12.23 5.33 1.00
C ARG A 92 -10.78 5.28 0.55
N VAL A 93 -9.99 4.33 1.06
CA VAL A 93 -8.59 4.13 0.69
C VAL A 93 -8.31 2.65 0.43
N VAL A 94 -7.60 2.36 -0.65
CA VAL A 94 -7.00 1.05 -0.95
C VAL A 94 -5.49 1.18 -0.84
N LEU A 95 -4.88 0.52 0.13
CA LEU A 95 -3.44 0.57 0.40
C LEU A 95 -2.77 -0.73 -0.01
N ARG A 96 -1.76 -0.64 -0.87
CA ARG A 96 -0.96 -1.76 -1.37
C ARG A 96 0.54 -1.46 -1.26
N ALA A 97 1.38 -2.47 -1.33
CA ALA A 97 2.83 -2.35 -1.23
C ALA A 97 3.53 -3.12 -2.38
N HIS A 98 4.68 -3.74 -2.10
CA HIS A 98 5.38 -4.73 -2.92
C HIS A 98 6.24 -4.23 -4.09
N TYR A 99 5.90 -3.11 -4.73
CA TYR A 99 6.57 -2.69 -5.98
C TYR A 99 7.68 -1.63 -5.83
N HIS A 100 8.08 -1.29 -4.60
CA HIS A 100 9.24 -0.41 -4.32
C HIS A 100 9.16 0.95 -5.05
N THR A 101 7.95 1.45 -5.28
CA THR A 101 7.68 2.75 -5.92
C THR A 101 6.38 3.30 -5.34
N HIS A 102 6.33 4.61 -5.14
CA HIS A 102 5.10 5.26 -4.74
C HIS A 102 4.21 5.56 -5.95
N LEU A 103 2.93 5.26 -5.82
CA LEU A 103 1.89 5.60 -6.78
C LEU A 103 0.62 5.98 -6.02
N ARG A 104 -0.09 6.98 -6.52
CA ARG A 104 -1.43 7.34 -6.06
C ARG A 104 -2.36 7.51 -7.25
N GLU A 105 -3.56 6.96 -7.13
CA GLU A 105 -4.65 7.16 -8.10
C GLU A 105 -5.95 7.43 -7.33
N THR A 106 -6.74 8.42 -7.77
CA THR A 106 -8.08 8.66 -7.21
C THR A 106 -9.13 8.20 -8.21
N VAL A 107 -9.94 7.23 -7.80
CA VAL A 107 -11.00 6.64 -8.64
C VAL A 107 -12.35 7.14 -8.16
N ARG A 108 -13.20 7.54 -9.12
CA ARG A 108 -14.57 8.00 -8.87
C ARG A 108 -15.53 7.18 -9.72
N ILE A 109 -16.63 6.72 -9.13
CA ILE A 109 -17.74 6.08 -9.84
C ILE A 109 -19.07 6.67 -9.37
N ARG A 110 -20.06 6.73 -10.26
CA ARG A 110 -21.36 7.38 -10.00
C ARG A 110 -22.55 6.46 -10.29
N PRO A 111 -22.71 5.32 -9.58
CA PRO A 111 -23.92 4.51 -9.69
C PRO A 111 -25.14 5.32 -9.24
N ASN A 112 -26.22 5.30 -10.01
CA ASN A 112 -27.50 5.95 -9.68
C ASN A 112 -27.37 7.43 -9.27
N GLY A 113 -26.38 8.14 -9.83
CA GLY A 113 -26.13 9.56 -9.53
C GLY A 113 -25.38 9.84 -8.22
N HIS A 114 -25.08 8.84 -7.39
CA HIS A 114 -24.30 9.02 -6.16
C HIS A 114 -22.81 8.81 -6.42
N GLU A 115 -21.96 9.77 -6.08
CA GLU A 115 -20.51 9.66 -6.27
C GLU A 115 -19.82 8.94 -5.11
N TYR A 116 -19.09 7.88 -5.46
CA TYR A 116 -18.15 7.20 -4.56
C TYR A 116 -16.71 7.50 -4.99
N VAL A 117 -15.84 7.75 -4.02
CA VAL A 117 -14.43 8.11 -4.23
C VAL A 117 -13.54 7.17 -3.43
N THR A 118 -12.52 6.60 -4.09
CA THR A 118 -11.49 5.78 -3.45
C THR A 118 -10.11 6.22 -3.91
N ASP A 119 -9.20 6.47 -2.96
CA ASP A 119 -7.79 6.68 -3.24
C ASP A 119 -7.04 5.36 -3.16
N PHE A 120 -6.43 4.94 -4.28
CA PHE A 120 -5.43 3.89 -4.28
C PHE A 120 -4.07 4.49 -3.94
N VAL A 121 -3.38 3.86 -3.00
CA VAL A 121 -2.01 4.21 -2.64
C VAL A 121 -1.14 2.95 -2.67
N LEU A 122 -0.10 3.01 -3.48
CA LEU A 122 1.02 2.09 -3.45
C LEU A 122 2.11 2.71 -2.58
N THR A 123 2.46 2.05 -1.48
CA THR A 123 3.50 2.53 -0.58
C THR A 123 4.89 2.33 -1.21
N PRO A 124 5.84 3.25 -0.94
CA PRO A 124 7.25 3.02 -1.23
C PRO A 124 7.79 1.87 -0.34
N SER A 125 9.05 1.48 -0.55
CA SER A 125 9.71 0.49 0.30
C SER A 125 10.41 1.12 1.51
N TYR A 126 10.77 0.27 2.47
CA TYR A 126 11.77 0.58 3.51
C TYR A 126 13.06 -0.24 3.30
N CYS A 127 13.22 -0.85 2.13
CA CYS A 127 14.35 -1.71 1.81
C CYS A 127 14.79 -1.56 0.35
N GLY A 128 16.02 -1.96 0.07
CA GLY A 128 16.62 -1.95 -1.28
C GLY A 128 16.06 -3.03 -2.20
N MET A 129 16.59 -3.10 -3.43
CA MET A 129 16.20 -4.13 -4.40
C MET A 129 16.99 -5.43 -4.17
N THR A 130 16.32 -6.47 -3.66
CA THR A 130 16.85 -7.84 -3.68
C THR A 130 16.73 -8.45 -5.07
N HIS A 131 17.37 -9.60 -5.33
CA HIS A 131 17.18 -10.34 -6.59
C HIS A 131 15.70 -10.66 -6.88
N TYR A 132 14.94 -10.98 -5.83
CA TYR A 132 13.50 -11.19 -5.96
C TYR A 132 12.77 -9.89 -6.32
N ALA A 133 13.08 -8.78 -5.64
CA ALA A 133 12.49 -7.48 -5.96
C ALA A 133 12.80 -7.03 -7.38
N LEU A 134 14.04 -7.24 -7.86
CA LEU A 134 14.40 -6.99 -9.26
C LEU A 134 13.56 -7.82 -10.23
N LYS A 135 13.36 -9.12 -9.95
CA LYS A 135 12.51 -9.99 -10.78
C LYS A 135 11.07 -9.48 -10.85
N VAL A 136 10.46 -9.18 -9.70
CA VAL A 136 9.06 -8.75 -9.60
C VAL A 136 8.84 -7.38 -10.25
N THR A 137 9.78 -6.45 -10.05
CA THR A 137 9.72 -5.09 -10.59
C THR A 137 10.19 -5.01 -12.05
N ARG A 138 10.52 -6.15 -12.66
CA ARG A 138 11.02 -6.25 -14.05
C ARG A 138 12.27 -5.40 -14.27
N SER A 139 13.22 -5.52 -13.35
CA SER A 139 14.47 -4.77 -13.31
C SER A 139 14.23 -3.26 -13.30
N SER A 140 13.29 -2.80 -12.48
CA SER A 140 13.13 -1.36 -12.26
C SER A 140 14.44 -0.79 -11.73
N TYR A 141 14.98 0.19 -12.44
CA TYR A 141 16.20 0.89 -12.03
C TYR A 141 15.92 2.02 -11.03
N MET A 142 14.66 2.40 -10.84
CA MET A 142 14.26 3.39 -9.84
C MET A 142 13.74 2.69 -8.59
N LEU A 143 14.28 3.08 -7.43
CA LEU A 143 13.86 2.63 -6.10
C LEU A 143 13.26 3.81 -5.34
N GLY A 144 12.00 3.69 -4.92
CA GLY A 144 11.35 4.63 -4.03
C GLY A 144 11.34 4.12 -2.59
N CYS A 145 11.95 4.87 -1.68
CA CYS A 145 11.94 4.59 -0.25
C CYS A 145 11.22 5.69 0.53
N GLY A 146 10.48 5.33 1.58
CA GLY A 146 9.86 6.32 2.46
C GLY A 146 8.54 5.86 3.07
N LEU A 147 7.65 6.82 3.31
CA LEU A 147 6.34 6.56 3.93
C LEU A 147 5.25 7.44 3.33
N VAL A 148 3.99 7.09 3.59
CA VAL A 148 2.83 7.92 3.25
C VAL A 148 2.03 8.16 4.52
N ALA A 149 1.75 9.42 4.84
CA ALA A 149 0.87 9.79 5.94
C ALA A 149 -0.53 10.12 5.39
N PHE A 150 -1.56 9.70 6.11
CA PHE A 150 -2.96 10.03 5.83
C PHE A 150 -3.46 10.94 6.94
N GLU A 151 -4.02 12.08 6.57
CA GLU A 151 -4.63 13.03 7.49
C GLU A 151 -6.14 12.83 7.47
N ILE A 152 -6.71 12.49 8.62
CA ILE A 152 -8.14 12.30 8.83
C ILE A 152 -8.62 13.38 9.80
N VAL A 153 -9.60 14.16 9.38
CA VAL A 153 -10.20 15.23 10.18
C VAL A 153 -11.71 15.08 10.10
N ASP A 154 -12.38 15.07 11.25
CA ASP A 154 -13.84 14.97 11.36
C ASP A 154 -14.46 13.83 10.53
N GLY A 155 -13.75 12.70 10.48
CA GLY A 155 -14.13 11.49 9.76
C GLY A 155 -14.05 11.56 8.23
N ALA A 156 -13.31 12.54 7.70
CA ALA A 156 -13.00 12.66 6.30
C ALA A 156 -11.49 12.52 6.04
N LEU A 157 -11.14 11.96 4.88
CA LEU A 157 -9.76 11.95 4.40
C LEU A 157 -9.43 13.31 3.78
N GLU A 158 -8.75 14.16 4.53
CA GLU A 158 -8.36 15.51 4.10
C GLU A 158 -7.04 15.51 3.32
N GLY A 159 -6.10 14.66 3.74
CA GLY A 159 -4.73 14.71 3.23
C GLY A 159 -4.11 13.34 2.98
N VAL A 160 -3.30 13.25 1.92
CA VAL A 160 -2.41 12.11 1.65
C VAL A 160 -1.04 12.68 1.31
N HIS A 161 -0.08 12.49 2.22
CA HIS A 161 1.23 13.14 2.20
C HIS A 161 2.33 12.10 1.97
N PRO A 162 2.87 12.00 0.74
CA PRO A 162 3.99 11.12 0.46
C PRO A 162 5.32 11.77 0.91
N PHE A 163 6.04 11.09 1.79
CA PHE A 163 7.42 11.40 2.17
C PHE A 163 8.34 10.38 1.53
N VAL A 164 8.64 10.58 0.25
CA VAL A 164 9.30 9.59 -0.61
C VAL A 164 10.57 10.16 -1.20
N ARG A 165 11.65 9.41 -1.11
CA ARG A 165 12.89 9.66 -1.84
C ARG A 165 13.07 8.59 -2.91
N THR A 166 13.52 8.99 -4.09
CA THR A 166 13.82 8.07 -5.19
C THR A 166 15.31 8.06 -5.50
N VAL A 167 15.85 6.87 -5.77
CA VAL A 167 17.25 6.63 -6.12
C VAL A 167 17.30 5.87 -7.44
N ASP A 168 18.21 6.30 -8.32
CA ASP A 168 18.57 5.55 -9.52
C ASP A 168 19.65 4.52 -9.15
N LEU A 169 19.40 3.26 -9.48
CA LEU A 169 20.27 2.13 -9.14
C LEU A 169 21.23 1.76 -10.27
N ARG A 170 21.20 2.45 -11.41
CA ARG A 170 22.11 2.17 -12.53
C ARG A 170 23.53 2.51 -12.15
N THR A 171 24.45 1.65 -12.57
CA THR A 171 25.89 1.95 -12.57
C THR A 171 26.23 2.52 -13.93
N GLU A 172 26.91 3.67 -13.95
CA GLU A 172 27.39 4.33 -15.16
C GLU A 172 28.90 4.13 -15.25
N GLU A 173 29.37 3.62 -16.39
CA GLU A 173 30.78 3.35 -16.66
C GLU A 173 31.11 3.78 -18.09
N ALA A 174 32.30 4.36 -18.29
CA ALA A 174 32.87 4.59 -19.61
C ALA A 174 33.83 3.43 -19.94
N LEU A 175 33.66 2.81 -21.11
CA LEU A 175 34.43 1.64 -21.59
C LEU A 175 35.40 2.02 -22.69
#